data_AF-A0A226MU74-F1
#
_entry.id   AF-A0A226MU74-F1
#
_cell.length_a   1.000
_cell.length_b   1.000
_cell.length_c   1.000
_cell.angle_alpha   90.00
_cell.angle_beta   90.00
_cell.angle_gamma   90.00
#
_symmetry.space_group_name_H-M   'P 1'
#
loop_
_entity.id
_entity.type
_entity.pdbx_description
1 polymer ?
#
loop_
_entity_poly.entity_id
_entity_poly.type
_entity_poly.pdbx_seq_one_letter_code
_entity_poly.pdbx_strand_id
1 'polypeptide(L)'
;MADSGERKASLEMKTLWHLFFPNLWQVQADGTDGNCVTFMLHDEDHTLGNSLRYMVMKNPDVEFCGYCITHPSESKINFRIQTRGSLPAVEPFRKGLNDLMGVCQHVLDTFEVRLLPEELRGLFVKRG
;
A
#
# COMPACT_ATOMS: atom_id res chain seq x y z
N MET A 1 2.91 18.47 -23.12
CA MET A 1 1.60 19.08 -22.78
C MET A 1 0.68 17.93 -22.35
N ALA A 2 0.93 17.34 -21.18
CA ALA A 2 0.19 16.18 -20.68
C ALA A 2 -0.90 16.64 -19.70
N ASP A 3 -2.12 16.52 -20.22
CA ASP A 3 -3.38 16.17 -19.60
C ASP A 3 -3.82 16.86 -18.30
N SER A 4 -4.73 17.82 -18.46
CA SER A 4 -5.59 18.37 -17.41
C SER A 4 -6.77 17.45 -17.04
N GLY A 5 -7.05 16.42 -17.84
CA GLY A 5 -8.12 15.44 -17.63
C GLY A 5 -7.82 14.45 -16.51
N GLU A 6 -6.64 13.82 -16.53
CA GLU A 6 -6.14 12.88 -15.51
C GLU A 6 -6.12 13.49 -14.10
N ARG A 7 -5.70 14.77 -13.98
CA ARG A 7 -5.68 15.45 -12.68
C ARG A 7 -7.08 15.66 -12.11
N LYS A 8 -8.08 15.90 -12.97
CA LYS A 8 -9.47 16.10 -12.56
C LYS A 8 -10.12 14.79 -12.11
N ALA A 9 -9.88 13.69 -12.84
CA ALA A 9 -10.34 12.35 -12.45
C ALA A 9 -9.73 11.89 -11.11
N SER A 10 -8.45 12.20 -10.89
CA SER A 10 -7.77 11.92 -9.61
C SER A 10 -8.34 12.74 -8.44
N LEU A 11 -8.73 14.00 -8.67
CA LEU A 11 -9.39 14.81 -7.64
C LEU A 11 -10.80 14.29 -7.31
N GLU A 12 -11.63 13.97 -8.31
CA GLU A 12 -12.97 13.42 -8.12
C GLU A 12 -12.94 12.08 -7.38
N MET A 13 -12.02 11.18 -7.74
CA MET A 13 -11.84 9.91 -7.03
C MET A 13 -11.41 10.12 -5.58
N LYS A 14 -10.53 11.09 -5.28
CA LYS A 14 -10.14 11.42 -3.90
C LYS A 14 -11.33 11.92 -3.08
N THR A 15 -12.19 12.77 -3.66
CA THR A 15 -13.38 13.28 -2.98
C THR A 15 -14.42 12.17 -2.77
N LEU A 16 -14.63 11.30 -3.75
CA LEU A 16 -15.52 10.13 -3.65
C LEU A 16 -15.01 9.10 -2.62
N TRP A 17 -13.71 8.88 -2.54
CA TRP A 17 -13.10 8.02 -1.52
C TRP A 17 -13.34 8.53 -0.10
N HIS A 18 -13.25 9.85 0.13
CA HIS A 18 -13.56 10.44 1.43
C HIS A 18 -15.07 10.45 1.75
N LEU A 19 -15.94 10.43 0.75
CA LEU A 19 -17.39 10.32 0.92
C LEU A 19 -17.84 8.88 1.27
N PHE A 20 -17.21 7.86 0.67
CA PHE A 20 -17.56 6.46 0.92
C PHE A 20 -16.79 5.82 2.08
N PHE A 21 -15.58 6.29 2.38
CA PHE A 21 -14.76 5.79 3.48
C PHE A 21 -14.11 6.94 4.26
N PRO A 22 -14.90 7.74 5.00
CA PRO A 22 -14.42 8.95 5.65
C PRO A 22 -13.28 8.71 6.66
N ASN A 23 -13.11 7.48 7.13
CA ASN A 23 -12.12 7.10 8.13
C ASN A 23 -11.32 5.83 7.78
N LEU A 24 -11.15 5.45 6.50
CA LEU A 24 -10.46 4.17 6.21
C LEU A 24 -9.06 4.10 6.84
N TRP A 25 -8.37 5.25 6.85
CA TRP A 25 -7.11 5.38 7.56
C TRP A 25 -6.97 6.78 8.20
N GLN A 26 -6.69 6.87 9.50
CA GLN A 26 -6.39 8.14 10.18
C GLN A 26 -4.88 8.35 10.29
N VAL A 27 -4.40 9.58 10.10
CA VAL A 27 -2.96 9.88 10.10
C VAL A 27 -2.60 10.69 11.34
N GLN A 28 -1.75 10.12 12.21
CA GLN A 28 -1.12 10.83 13.32
C GLN A 28 0.37 11.04 12.99
N ALA A 29 0.74 12.25 12.64
CA ALA A 29 2.15 12.63 12.43
C ALA A 29 2.81 12.94 13.78
N ASP A 30 3.94 12.30 14.06
CA ASP A 30 4.79 12.62 15.21
C ASP A 30 6.00 13.42 14.70
N GLY A 31 6.06 14.72 15.03
CA GLY A 31 7.14 15.62 14.63
C GLY A 31 6.75 16.65 13.57
N THR A 32 7.62 17.63 13.32
CA THR A 32 7.36 18.78 12.42
C THR A 32 7.50 18.44 10.94
N ASP A 33 8.25 17.38 10.61
CA ASP A 33 8.75 17.18 9.24
C ASP A 33 8.02 16.07 8.47
N GLY A 34 7.02 15.41 9.08
CA GLY A 34 6.27 14.32 8.43
C GLY A 34 7.09 13.04 8.17
N ASN A 35 8.30 12.97 8.71
CA ASN A 35 9.22 11.84 8.56
C ASN A 35 8.84 10.65 9.46
N CYS A 36 8.05 10.89 10.51
CA CYS A 36 7.49 9.86 11.37
C CYS A 36 5.97 9.99 11.45
N VAL A 37 5.27 8.94 11.02
CA VAL A 37 3.81 8.95 10.92
C VAL A 37 3.27 7.59 11.37
N THR A 38 2.20 7.63 12.15
CA THR A 38 1.38 6.48 12.50
C THR A 38 0.06 6.54 11.73
N PHE A 39 -0.17 5.56 10.88
CA PHE A 39 -1.40 5.38 10.13
C PHE A 39 -2.29 4.41 10.92
N MET A 40 -3.48 4.85 11.32
CA MET A 40 -4.53 3.98 11.84
C MET A 40 -5.24 3.34 10.68
N LEU A 41 -5.48 2.05 10.78
CA LEU A 41 -5.89 1.19 9.70
C LEU A 41 -7.12 0.40 10.10
N HIS A 42 -8.30 0.79 9.62
CA HIS A 42 -9.56 0.19 10.03
C HIS A 42 -9.88 -1.07 9.24
N ASP A 43 -10.51 -2.02 9.93
CA ASP A 43 -10.96 -3.30 9.37
C ASP A 43 -9.84 -4.17 8.78
N GLU A 44 -8.65 -4.02 9.35
CA GLU A 44 -7.45 -4.74 8.97
C GLU A 44 -6.78 -5.39 10.17
N ASP A 45 -5.95 -6.40 9.89
CA ASP A 45 -5.28 -7.22 10.89
C ASP A 45 -3.83 -7.55 10.52
N HIS A 46 -3.29 -8.62 11.12
CA HIS A 46 -1.94 -9.12 10.86
C HIS A 46 -1.69 -9.48 9.39
N THR A 47 -2.73 -9.81 8.61
CA THR A 47 -2.62 -10.22 7.22
C THR A 47 -2.08 -9.10 6.36
N LEU A 48 -2.76 -7.95 6.33
CA LEU A 48 -2.28 -6.76 5.64
C LEU A 48 -1.09 -6.16 6.38
N GLY A 49 -1.16 -6.06 7.71
CA GLY A 49 -0.13 -5.42 8.53
C GLY A 49 1.26 -6.02 8.33
N ASN A 50 1.38 -7.35 8.42
CA ASN A 50 2.67 -8.02 8.26
C ASN A 50 3.19 -7.94 6.81
N SER A 51 2.30 -8.14 5.83
CA SER A 51 2.66 -8.11 4.42
C SER A 51 3.14 -6.72 4.01
N LEU A 52 2.40 -5.67 4.39
CA LEU A 52 2.75 -4.29 4.08
C LEU A 52 4.02 -3.86 4.82
N ARG A 53 4.19 -4.22 6.10
CA ARG A 53 5.42 -3.96 6.86
C ARG A 53 6.64 -4.50 6.12
N TYR A 54 6.56 -5.73 5.65
CA TYR A 54 7.66 -6.35 4.91
C TYR A 54 7.99 -5.59 3.63
N MET A 55 6.99 -5.16 2.87
CA MET A 55 7.20 -4.40 1.64
C MET A 55 7.78 -3.00 1.89
N VAL A 56 7.28 -2.29 2.90
CA VAL A 56 7.78 -0.96 3.28
C VAL A 56 9.24 -1.02 3.74
N MET A 57 9.61 -2.04 4.53
CA MET A 57 11.00 -2.23 5.01
C MET A 57 12.02 -2.54 3.91
N LYS A 58 11.59 -2.87 2.69
CA LYS A 58 12.51 -3.01 1.54
C LYS A 58 13.02 -1.66 1.03
N ASN A 59 12.38 -0.56 1.38
CA ASN A 59 12.81 0.77 0.99
C ASN A 59 14.02 1.21 1.86
N PRO A 60 15.20 1.51 1.27
CA PRO A 60 16.39 1.91 2.04
C PRO A 60 16.22 3.23 2.81
N ASP A 61 15.29 4.08 2.39
CA ASP A 61 14.98 5.35 3.05
C ASP A 61 14.13 5.19 4.33
N VAL A 62 13.60 3.98 4.56
CA VAL A 62 12.85 3.65 5.78
C VAL A 62 13.83 3.19 6.86
N GLU A 63 13.81 3.88 8.00
CA GLU A 63 14.59 3.51 9.18
C GLU A 63 13.83 2.48 10.04
N PHE A 64 12.52 2.69 10.20
CA PHE A 64 11.68 1.83 11.00
C PHE A 64 10.29 1.71 10.41
N CYS A 65 9.75 0.49 10.46
CA CYS A 65 8.35 0.21 10.19
C CYS A 65 7.84 -0.91 11.11
N GLY A 66 6.69 -0.66 11.73
CA GLY A 66 6.03 -1.61 12.61
C GLY A 66 4.52 -1.44 12.58
N TYR A 67 3.80 -2.49 12.98
CA TYR A 67 2.37 -2.41 13.19
C TYR A 67 1.98 -3.11 14.50
N CYS A 68 0.87 -2.69 15.10
CA CYS A 68 0.28 -3.35 16.26
C CYS A 68 -1.25 -3.29 16.22
N ILE A 69 -1.89 -4.33 16.75
CA ILE A 69 -3.29 -4.30 17.15
C ILE A 69 -3.31 -3.81 18.60
N THR A 70 -3.98 -2.69 18.87
CA THR A 70 -4.06 -2.10 20.22
C THR A 70 -4.88 -2.96 21.18
N HIS A 71 -5.92 -3.61 20.66
CA HIS A 71 -6.76 -4.51 21.42
C HIS A 71 -7.38 -5.57 20.48
N PRO A 72 -7.35 -6.87 20.81
CA PRO A 72 -7.86 -7.93 19.92
C PRO A 72 -9.34 -7.80 19.52
N SER A 73 -10.13 -7.07 20.30
CA SER A 73 -11.55 -6.79 19.99
C SER A 73 -11.77 -5.55 19.12
N GLU A 74 -10.71 -4.79 18.82
CA GLU A 74 -10.79 -3.68 17.87
C GLU A 74 -10.34 -4.16 16.49
N SER A 75 -11.18 -3.93 15.48
CA SER A 75 -10.88 -4.19 14.08
C SER A 75 -10.07 -3.03 13.50
N LYS A 76 -8.85 -2.82 14.02
CA LYS A 76 -7.90 -1.82 13.49
C LYS A 76 -6.46 -2.15 13.85
N ILE A 77 -5.53 -1.74 12.99
CA ILE A 77 -4.09 -1.72 13.30
C ILE A 77 -3.55 -0.29 13.35
N ASN A 78 -2.51 -0.07 14.14
CA ASN A 78 -1.68 1.13 14.04
C ASN A 78 -0.40 0.77 13.30
N PHE A 79 -0.12 1.44 12.20
CA PHE A 79 1.02 1.20 11.33
C PHE A 79 1.97 2.40 11.37
N ARG A 80 3.12 2.25 12.01
CA ARG A 80 4.10 3.32 12.19
C ARG A 80 5.22 3.21 11.18
N ILE A 81 5.58 4.32 10.55
CA ILE A 81 6.73 4.45 9.67
C ILE A 81 7.59 5.62 10.15
N GLN A 82 8.90 5.40 10.16
CA GLN A 82 9.90 6.43 10.35
C GLN A 82 10.92 6.33 9.21
N THR A 83 11.15 7.45 8.55
CA THR A 83 12.12 7.58 7.46
C THR A 83 13.41 8.24 7.97
N ARG A 84 14.49 8.08 7.22
CA ARG A 84 15.80 8.70 7.51
C ARG A 84 15.84 10.21 7.27
N GLY A 85 14.70 10.84 6.97
CA GLY A 85 14.57 12.28 6.74
C GLY A 85 14.78 12.75 5.29
N SER A 86 15.02 11.84 4.36
CA SER A 86 15.11 12.14 2.92
C SER A 86 13.75 12.39 2.27
N LEU A 87 12.66 11.83 2.83
CA LEU A 87 11.33 11.86 2.24
C LEU A 87 10.22 11.66 3.28
N PRO A 88 9.02 12.24 3.08
CA PRO A 88 7.90 12.08 4.01
C PRO A 88 7.46 10.61 4.11
N ALA A 89 7.03 10.17 5.30
CA ALA A 89 6.62 8.79 5.57
C ALA A 89 5.40 8.30 4.75
N VAL A 90 4.65 9.22 4.13
CA VAL A 90 3.53 8.91 3.22
C VAL A 90 4.01 8.29 1.91
N GLU A 91 5.16 8.70 1.39
CA GLU A 91 5.69 8.16 0.13
C GLU A 91 6.08 6.66 0.22
N PRO A 92 6.87 6.20 1.21
CA PRO A 92 7.19 4.78 1.34
C PRO A 92 5.96 3.96 1.69
N PHE A 93 4.96 4.53 2.39
CA PHE A 93 3.67 3.88 2.61
C PHE A 93 2.94 3.60 1.29
N ARG A 94 2.76 4.64 0.45
CA ARG A 94 2.12 4.53 -0.87
C ARG A 94 2.88 3.57 -1.79
N LYS A 95 4.22 3.67 -1.81
CA LYS A 95 5.07 2.77 -2.58
C LYS A 95 4.91 1.33 -2.11
N GLY A 96 4.92 1.08 -0.80
CA GLY A 96 4.75 -0.25 -0.22
C GLY A 96 3.42 -0.90 -0.61
N LEU A 97 2.33 -0.13 -0.63
CA LEU A 97 1.02 -0.60 -1.10
C LEU A 97 1.03 -0.97 -2.59
N ASN A 98 1.60 -0.12 -3.45
CA ASN A 98 1.71 -0.40 -4.88
C ASN A 98 2.59 -1.62 -5.17
N ASP A 99 3.71 -1.75 -4.48
CA ASP A 99 4.61 -2.90 -4.62
C ASP A 99 3.90 -4.19 -4.17
N LEU A 100 3.13 -4.15 -3.07
CA LEU A 100 2.35 -5.28 -2.60
C LEU A 100 1.29 -5.72 -3.62
N MET A 101 0.53 -4.76 -4.18
CA MET A 101 -0.42 -5.04 -5.26
C MET A 101 0.27 -5.65 -6.49
N GLY A 102 1.44 -5.14 -6.86
CA GLY A 102 2.23 -5.69 -7.97
C GLY A 102 2.66 -7.14 -7.74
N VAL A 103 3.03 -7.50 -6.51
CA VAL A 103 3.34 -8.90 -6.15
C VAL A 103 2.08 -9.77 -6.24
N CYS A 104 0.94 -9.31 -5.70
CA CYS A 104 -0.32 -10.04 -5.79
C CYS A 104 -0.72 -10.30 -7.25
N GLN A 105 -0.63 -9.27 -8.11
CA GLN A 105 -0.94 -9.40 -9.53
C GLN A 105 0.00 -10.39 -10.22
N HIS A 106 1.31 -10.30 -9.97
CA HIS A 106 2.27 -11.22 -10.55
C HIS A 106 2.02 -12.68 -10.14
N VAL A 107 1.64 -12.92 -8.88
CA VAL A 107 1.27 -14.25 -8.39
C VAL A 107 0.02 -14.77 -9.08
N LEU A 108 -1.01 -13.93 -9.22
CA LEU A 108 -2.25 -14.28 -9.92
C LEU A 108 -1.98 -14.61 -11.39
N ASP A 109 -1.27 -13.75 -12.11
CA ASP A 109 -0.92 -13.95 -13.52
C ASP A 109 -0.14 -15.26 -13.71
N THR A 110 0.85 -15.51 -12.86
CA THR A 110 1.66 -16.73 -12.91
C THR A 110 0.83 -17.96 -12.59
N PHE A 111 -0.10 -17.86 -11.64
CA PHE A 111 -0.98 -18.94 -11.26
C PHE A 111 -1.96 -19.29 -12.38
N GLU A 112 -2.62 -18.30 -12.96
CA GLU A 112 -3.55 -18.46 -14.09
C GLU A 112 -2.87 -19.08 -15.30
N VAL A 113 -1.67 -18.59 -15.67
CA VAL A 113 -0.89 -19.17 -16.77
C VAL A 113 -0.56 -20.65 -16.51
N ARG A 114 -0.26 -21.03 -15.26
CA ARG A 114 0.04 -22.43 -14.91
C ARG A 114 -1.19 -23.34 -14.90
N LEU A 115 -2.39 -22.80 -14.69
CA LEU A 115 -3.63 -23.56 -14.79
C LEU A 115 -4.05 -23.86 -16.24
N LEU A 116 -3.50 -23.14 -17.22
CA LEU A 116 -3.76 -23.42 -18.63
C LEU A 116 -3.16 -24.78 -19.04
N PRO A 117 -3.83 -25.51 -19.95
CA PRO A 117 -3.24 -26.67 -20.63
C PRO A 117 -1.88 -26.32 -21.21
N GLU A 118 -0.91 -27.24 -21.14
CA GLU A 118 0.48 -27.02 -21.58
C GLU A 118 0.58 -26.38 -22.97
N GLU A 119 -0.32 -26.80 -23.87
CA GLU A 119 -0.43 -26.34 -25.25
C GLU A 119 -0.76 -24.84 -25.38
N LEU A 120 -1.43 -24.25 -24.39
CA LEU A 120 -1.85 -22.84 -24.36
C LEU A 120 -0.92 -21.93 -23.56
N ARG A 121 0.03 -22.49 -22.78
CA ARG A 121 0.95 -21.72 -21.92
C ARG A 121 1.90 -20.83 -22.72
N GLY A 122 2.34 -21.29 -23.90
CA GLY A 122 3.25 -20.54 -24.77
C GLY A 122 2.68 -19.24 -25.35
N LEU A 123 1.35 -19.05 -25.30
CA LEU A 123 0.68 -17.86 -25.84
C LEU A 123 0.73 -16.65 -24.90
N PHE A 124 0.86 -16.88 -23.59
CA PHE A 124 0.75 -15.82 -22.57
C PHE A 124 2.09 -15.31 -22.02
N VAL A 125 3.21 -15.96 -22.33
CA VAL A 125 4.54 -15.60 -21.81
C VAL A 125 5.15 -14.34 -22.49
N LYS A 126 4.48 -13.72 -23.48
CA LYS A 126 5.05 -12.63 -24.32
C LYS A 126 4.45 -11.23 -24.14
N ARG A 127 4.25 -10.76 -22.91
CA ARG A 127 4.06 -9.31 -22.66
C ARG A 127 4.96 -8.86 -21.51
N GLY A 128 6.23 -8.64 -21.85
CA GLY A 128 7.17 -7.82 -21.09
C GLY A 128 7.16 -6.40 -21.61
#